data_AF-A0A673T3K9-F1
#
_entry.id   AF-A0A673T3K9-F1
#
_cell.length_a   1.000
_cell.length_b   1.000
_cell.length_c   1.000
_cell.angle_alpha   90.00
_cell.angle_beta   90.00
_cell.angle_gamma   90.00
#
_symmetry.space_group_name_H-M   'P 1'
#
loop_
_entity.id
_entity.type
_entity.pdbx_description
1 polymer ?
#
loop_
_entity_poly.entity_id
_entity_poly.type
_entity_poly.pdbx_seq_one_letter_code
_entity_poly.pdbx_strand_id
1 'polypeptide(L)'
;GTPEPSGRGPTSTPCSLSLLWAASRRALQLSGTPVRQLQKGACPAGLHQLTSPRYKFNFIADVVEKIAPAVVHIELFLRHPLFGRNVPLSSGSGFIMSEAGLIVTNAHVASSTNAVSGRQQLKVQLQNGDTYEATIKDIDKKSDIATIKIHPKKKLPALLLGRSADLRPGEFVVAIGSPFALQNTVTTGIVSTAQRDGKELGLRDSDMDYIQTDAIINYGNSGGPLVNLDGEVIGINTLKVAAGISFAIPSDRITRFLAEFQDKHVKDWKKRFIGIRMRTITPSLLEELRASDPDFPSVSSGIYVQEVAPNSPSERRKRVLAQGLGLQETLLKHRSSPLLLEVHRGNDDLLFSIAPEVVL
;
A
#
# COMPACT_ATOMS: atom_id res chain seq x y z
N GLY A 1 33.46 -61.67 43.60
CA GLY A 1 33.59 -61.18 42.22
C GLY A 1 32.26 -60.61 41.77
N THR A 2 32.27 -59.37 41.28
CA THR A 2 31.29 -58.68 40.39
C THR A 2 29.79 -58.60 40.78
N PRO A 3 29.01 -57.60 40.31
CA PRO A 3 29.34 -56.21 39.96
C PRO A 3 28.31 -55.14 40.45
N GLU A 4 28.63 -53.86 40.23
CA GLU A 4 27.75 -52.67 40.32
C GLU A 4 26.50 -52.71 39.42
N PRO A 5 25.53 -51.81 39.67
CA PRO A 5 25.07 -50.97 38.57
C PRO A 5 24.97 -49.46 38.87
N SER A 6 25.56 -48.73 37.92
CA SER A 6 25.42 -47.36 37.42
C SER A 6 24.19 -46.49 37.80
N GLY A 7 24.45 -45.17 37.82
CA GLY A 7 23.54 -44.13 38.28
C GLY A 7 22.40 -43.73 37.34
N ARG A 8 21.46 -42.96 37.90
CA ARG A 8 20.53 -42.08 37.18
C ARG A 8 20.52 -40.70 37.83
N GLY A 9 20.61 -39.68 37.00
CA GLY A 9 20.66 -38.25 37.35
C GLY A 9 19.35 -37.68 37.91
N PRO A 10 19.29 -36.34 38.09
CA PRO A 10 18.38 -35.71 39.03
C PRO A 10 16.93 -35.71 38.54
N THR A 11 16.06 -36.00 39.50
CA THR A 11 14.60 -36.03 39.39
C THR A 11 14.04 -34.63 39.10
N SER A 12 13.46 -34.42 37.92
CA SER A 12 12.52 -33.34 37.66
C SER A 12 11.18 -33.66 38.33
N THR A 13 10.74 -32.76 39.21
CA THR A 13 9.41 -32.77 39.82
C THR A 13 8.32 -32.53 38.77
N PRO A 14 7.21 -33.31 38.76
CA PRO A 14 6.08 -32.97 37.91
C PRO A 14 4.99 -32.22 38.69
N CYS A 15 4.66 -31.04 38.15
CA CYS A 15 3.36 -30.37 38.10
C CYS A 15 2.21 -30.98 38.92
N SER A 16 1.71 -30.21 39.90
CA SER A 16 0.43 -30.49 40.54
C SER A 16 -0.71 -30.33 39.51
N LEU A 17 -1.39 -31.42 39.18
CA LEU A 17 -2.61 -31.42 38.37
C LEU A 17 -3.76 -32.02 39.19
N SER A 18 -4.87 -31.29 39.17
CA SER A 18 -6.15 -31.59 39.79
C SER A 18 -6.63 -33.02 39.54
N LEU A 19 -6.73 -33.79 40.63
CA LEU A 19 -7.30 -35.15 40.65
C LEU A 19 -8.83 -35.06 40.66
N LEU A 20 -9.48 -35.52 39.59
CA LEU A 20 -10.92 -35.79 39.61
C LEU A 20 -11.15 -37.19 40.20
N TRP A 21 -11.89 -37.23 41.31
CA TRP A 21 -12.17 -38.46 42.04
C TRP A 21 -13.60 -38.95 41.72
N ALA A 22 -13.73 -40.15 41.18
CA ALA A 22 -14.99 -40.88 41.15
C ALA A 22 -14.92 -42.01 42.18
N ALA A 23 -15.75 -41.94 43.22
CA ALA A 23 -15.89 -43.01 44.21
C ALA A 23 -17.19 -43.79 43.95
N SER A 24 -17.12 -45.12 43.94
CA SER A 24 -18.30 -45.98 43.87
C SER A 24 -19.16 -45.79 45.13
N ARG A 25 -20.41 -45.34 44.96
CA ARG A 25 -21.35 -45.11 46.08
C ARG A 25 -21.60 -46.39 46.91
N ARG A 26 -21.49 -47.57 46.30
CA ARG A 26 -21.62 -48.87 46.99
C ARG A 26 -20.49 -49.17 47.98
N ALA A 27 -19.29 -48.63 47.77
CA ALA A 27 -18.14 -48.88 48.66
C ALA A 27 -18.18 -48.03 49.94
N LEU A 28 -18.80 -46.84 49.89
CA LEU A 28 -18.97 -45.96 51.05
C LEU A 28 -19.96 -46.50 52.10
N GLN A 29 -20.93 -47.33 51.69
CA GLN A 29 -21.93 -47.91 52.61
C GLN A 29 -21.46 -49.18 53.33
N LEU A 30 -20.39 -49.83 52.87
CA LEU A 30 -19.95 -51.14 53.38
C LEU A 30 -18.64 -51.10 54.19
N SER A 31 -18.16 -49.91 54.57
CA SER A 31 -16.89 -49.74 55.32
C SER A 31 -15.69 -50.49 54.72
N GLY A 32 -15.69 -50.69 53.40
CA GLY A 32 -14.57 -51.27 52.66
C GLY A 32 -13.66 -50.17 52.09
N THR A 33 -12.36 -50.44 51.97
CA THR A 33 -11.41 -49.55 51.28
C THR A 33 -11.86 -49.36 49.81
N PRO A 34 -12.21 -48.14 49.38
CA PRO A 34 -12.68 -47.93 48.02
C PRO A 34 -11.53 -48.15 47.03
N VAL A 35 -11.76 -49.00 46.02
CA VAL A 35 -10.86 -49.12 44.86
C VAL A 35 -10.86 -47.78 44.14
N ARG A 36 -9.77 -47.01 44.28
CA ARG A 36 -9.56 -45.73 43.61
C ARG A 36 -9.05 -46.01 42.20
N GLN A 37 -9.90 -45.85 41.20
CA GLN A 37 -9.44 -45.90 39.82
C GLN A 37 -8.78 -44.56 39.48
N LEU A 38 -7.45 -44.55 39.45
CA LEU A 38 -6.67 -43.38 39.03
C LEU A 38 -6.71 -43.31 37.50
N GLN A 39 -7.68 -42.60 36.93
CA GLN A 39 -7.61 -42.26 35.51
C GLN A 39 -6.53 -41.19 35.31
N LYS A 40 -5.34 -41.61 34.85
CA LYS A 40 -4.40 -40.70 34.21
C LYS A 40 -5.01 -40.29 32.87
N GLY A 41 -5.71 -39.15 32.85
CA GLY A 41 -6.03 -38.50 31.58
C GLY A 41 -4.73 -38.20 30.84
N ALA A 42 -4.69 -38.50 29.54
CA ALA A 42 -3.58 -38.07 28.70
C ALA A 42 -3.52 -36.54 28.74
N CYS A 43 -2.43 -35.98 29.28
CA CYS A 43 -2.17 -34.55 29.14
C CYS A 43 -2.10 -34.26 27.64
N PRO A 44 -2.90 -33.33 27.09
CA PRO A 44 -2.72 -32.92 25.71
C PRO A 44 -1.30 -32.36 25.56
N ALA A 45 -0.55 -32.88 24.60
CA ALA A 45 0.85 -32.54 24.36
C ALA A 45 1.11 -31.05 24.01
N GLY A 46 0.08 -30.19 24.03
CA GLY A 46 0.15 -28.76 23.72
C GLY A 46 0.49 -27.83 24.89
N LEU A 47 0.46 -28.28 26.14
CA LEU A 47 0.72 -27.40 27.30
C LEU A 47 2.18 -26.95 27.44
N HIS A 48 3.15 -27.73 26.94
CA HIS A 48 4.56 -27.33 26.90
C HIS A 48 4.84 -26.17 25.94
N GLN A 49 3.95 -25.96 24.96
CA GLN A 49 4.10 -24.93 23.93
C GLN A 49 3.79 -23.53 24.48
N LEU A 50 2.79 -23.44 25.37
CA LEU A 50 2.32 -22.19 26.01
C LEU A 50 3.34 -21.58 26.97
N THR A 51 4.30 -22.36 27.47
CA THR A 51 5.37 -21.87 28.34
C THR A 51 6.64 -21.49 27.60
N SER A 52 6.73 -21.80 26.30
CA SER A 52 7.93 -21.50 25.51
C SER A 52 8.13 -19.98 25.37
N PRO A 53 9.37 -19.46 25.45
CA PRO A 53 9.66 -18.06 25.16
C PRO A 53 9.15 -17.62 23.78
N ARG A 54 9.17 -18.53 22.79
CA ARG A 54 8.61 -18.30 21.45
C ARG A 54 7.11 -18.01 21.48
N TYR A 55 6.33 -18.66 22.33
CA TYR A 55 4.91 -18.35 22.44
C TYR A 55 4.66 -17.08 23.26
N LYS A 56 5.46 -16.85 24.31
CA LYS A 56 5.26 -15.73 25.24
C LYS A 56 5.71 -14.36 24.72
N PHE A 57 6.74 -14.32 23.88
CA PHE A 57 7.43 -13.07 23.52
C PHE A 57 7.47 -12.78 22.02
N ASN A 58 6.77 -13.56 21.20
CA ASN A 58 6.78 -13.37 19.75
C ASN A 58 5.64 -12.44 19.27
N PHE A 59 5.46 -11.33 20.00
CA PHE A 59 4.41 -10.35 19.76
C PHE A 59 4.47 -9.75 18.34
N ILE A 60 5.66 -9.68 17.73
CA ILE A 60 5.81 -9.25 16.34
C ILE A 60 5.13 -10.22 15.37
N ALA A 61 5.26 -11.53 15.60
CA ALA A 61 4.58 -12.51 14.77
C ALA A 61 3.06 -12.42 14.91
N ASP A 62 2.56 -12.19 16.12
CA ASP A 62 1.12 -12.02 16.39
C ASP A 62 0.56 -10.81 15.63
N VAL A 63 1.29 -9.69 15.64
CA VAL A 63 0.95 -8.48 14.87
C VAL A 63 0.94 -8.78 13.38
N VAL A 64 1.97 -9.46 12.86
CA VAL A 64 2.07 -9.81 11.44
C VAL A 64 0.91 -10.70 11.00
N GLU A 65 0.59 -11.74 11.78
CA GLU A 65 -0.52 -12.66 11.49
C GLU A 65 -1.86 -11.91 11.42
N LYS A 66 -2.07 -10.94 12.33
CA LYS A 66 -3.27 -10.10 12.35
C LYS A 66 -3.38 -9.18 11.13
N ILE A 67 -2.30 -8.52 10.73
CA ILE A 67 -2.35 -7.45 9.72
C ILE A 67 -2.10 -7.93 8.28
N ALA A 68 -1.35 -9.01 8.07
CA ALA A 68 -0.89 -9.44 6.75
C ALA A 68 -2.02 -9.66 5.73
N PRO A 69 -3.21 -10.18 6.09
CA PRO A 69 -4.31 -10.33 5.14
C PRO A 69 -4.81 -9.02 4.50
N ALA A 70 -4.60 -7.89 5.17
CA ALA A 70 -5.00 -6.57 4.69
C ALA A 70 -3.90 -5.83 3.92
N VAL A 71 -2.69 -6.39 3.82
CA VAL A 71 -1.57 -5.84 3.06
C VAL A 71 -1.62 -6.37 1.63
N VAL A 72 -1.38 -5.48 0.65
CA VAL A 72 -1.52 -5.80 -0.77
C VAL A 72 -0.27 -5.42 -1.55
N HIS A 73 -0.02 -6.14 -2.64
CA HIS A 73 0.95 -5.77 -3.65
C HIS A 73 0.28 -4.86 -4.69
N ILE A 74 0.99 -3.82 -5.12
CA ILE A 74 0.51 -2.86 -6.12
C ILE A 74 1.52 -2.81 -7.26
N GLU A 75 1.01 -2.95 -8.47
CA GLU A 75 1.82 -2.87 -9.68
C GLU A 75 1.16 -1.94 -10.70
N LEU A 76 1.92 -0.95 -11.17
CA LEU A 76 1.56 -0.08 -12.27
C LEU A 76 2.26 -0.58 -13.53
N PHE A 77 1.53 -0.85 -14.60
CA PHE A 77 2.10 -1.26 -15.87
C PHE A 77 1.55 -0.44 -17.02
N LEU A 78 2.38 -0.28 -18.04
CA LEU A 78 2.02 0.31 -19.31
C LEU A 78 1.62 -0.80 -20.27
N ARG A 79 0.42 -0.69 -20.84
CA ARG A 79 0.02 -1.56 -21.95
C ARG A 79 0.38 -0.90 -23.28
N HIS A 80 1.37 -1.45 -23.98
CA HIS A 80 1.80 -0.89 -25.26
C HIS A 80 0.72 -1.12 -26.34
N PRO A 81 0.27 -0.08 -27.05
CA PRO A 81 -0.85 -0.18 -27.99
C PRO A 81 -0.55 -1.04 -29.23
N LEU A 82 0.71 -1.12 -29.66
CA LEU A 82 1.11 -1.86 -30.88
C LEU A 82 1.50 -3.32 -30.62
N PHE A 83 2.03 -3.64 -29.43
CA PHE A 83 2.62 -4.96 -29.16
C PHE A 83 1.85 -5.75 -28.09
N GLY A 84 0.86 -5.12 -27.42
CA GLY A 84 0.07 -5.75 -26.35
C GLY A 84 0.89 -6.15 -25.12
N ARG A 85 2.18 -5.83 -25.07
CA ARG A 85 3.09 -6.17 -23.96
C ARG A 85 2.86 -5.22 -22.79
N ASN A 86 2.82 -5.78 -21.59
CA ASN A 86 2.79 -5.03 -20.34
C ASN A 86 4.23 -4.76 -19.90
N VAL A 87 4.57 -3.50 -19.68
CA VAL A 87 5.86 -3.08 -19.13
C VAL A 87 5.61 -2.54 -17.72
N PRO A 88 6.18 -3.12 -16.66
CA PRO A 88 6.04 -2.59 -15.31
C PRO A 88 6.69 -1.20 -15.22
N LEU A 89 5.96 -0.23 -14.69
CA LEU A 89 6.38 1.17 -14.51
C LEU A 89 6.71 1.49 -13.05
N SER A 90 5.94 0.93 -12.11
CA SER A 90 6.11 1.12 -10.67
C SER A 90 5.59 -0.11 -9.95
N SER A 91 6.18 -0.42 -8.81
CA SER A 91 5.78 -1.54 -7.96
C SER A 91 5.99 -1.15 -6.51
N GLY A 92 5.10 -1.62 -5.63
CA GLY A 92 5.16 -1.35 -4.21
C GLY A 92 4.06 -2.08 -3.46
N SER A 93 3.79 -1.59 -2.25
CA SER A 93 2.78 -2.14 -1.35
C SER A 93 1.66 -1.15 -1.10
N GLY A 94 0.58 -1.66 -0.52
CA GLY A 94 -0.50 -0.86 0.05
C GLY A 94 -1.20 -1.62 1.17
N PHE A 95 -2.21 -1.00 1.74
CA PHE A 95 -3.09 -1.67 2.70
C PHE A 95 -4.54 -1.29 2.52
N ILE A 96 -5.41 -2.25 2.81
CA ILE A 96 -6.86 -2.12 2.70
C ILE A 96 -7.37 -1.40 3.95
N MET A 97 -8.14 -0.34 3.77
CA MET A 97 -8.71 0.47 4.85
C MET A 97 -10.24 0.35 4.93
N SER A 98 -10.87 -0.28 3.94
CA SER A 98 -12.31 -0.56 3.93
C SER A 98 -12.60 -1.92 3.33
N GLU A 99 -13.55 -2.64 3.93
CA GLU A 99 -14.06 -3.92 3.42
C GLU A 99 -14.55 -3.85 1.97
N ALA A 100 -14.95 -2.66 1.51
CA ALA A 100 -15.39 -2.41 0.15
C ALA A 100 -14.24 -2.36 -0.87
N GLY A 101 -12.97 -2.37 -0.45
CA GLY A 101 -11.81 -2.31 -1.34
C GLY A 101 -11.19 -0.92 -1.53
N LEU A 102 -11.28 -0.04 -0.53
CA LEU A 102 -10.47 1.18 -0.51
C LEU A 102 -9.08 0.85 0.03
N ILE A 103 -8.05 1.20 -0.73
CA ILE A 103 -6.64 0.90 -0.41
C ILE A 103 -5.87 2.22 -0.34
N VAL A 104 -4.96 2.31 0.61
CA VAL A 104 -4.01 3.42 0.77
C VAL A 104 -2.62 2.95 0.37
N THR A 105 -1.87 3.83 -0.30
CA THR A 105 -0.46 3.63 -0.70
C THR A 105 0.20 5.00 -0.91
N ASN A 106 1.46 5.01 -1.37
CA ASN A 106 2.13 6.23 -1.78
C ASN A 106 1.76 6.68 -3.20
N ALA A 107 1.87 7.99 -3.43
CA ALA A 107 1.59 8.56 -4.75
C ALA A 107 2.59 8.07 -5.80
N HIS A 108 3.87 7.89 -5.44
CA HIS A 108 4.89 7.37 -6.36
C HIS A 108 4.70 5.87 -6.72
N VAL A 109 4.00 5.10 -5.88
CA VAL A 109 3.64 3.71 -6.20
C VAL A 109 2.49 3.68 -7.21
N ALA A 110 1.47 4.51 -7.00
CA ALA A 110 0.27 4.52 -7.84
C ALA A 110 0.44 5.29 -9.17
N SER A 111 1.41 6.20 -9.28
CA SER A 111 1.60 7.06 -10.46
C SER A 111 3.06 7.16 -10.87
N SER A 112 3.32 6.94 -12.16
CA SER A 112 4.62 7.21 -12.79
C SER A 112 4.64 8.55 -13.54
N THR A 113 5.78 9.23 -13.49
CA THR A 113 6.07 10.47 -14.24
C THR A 113 6.68 10.23 -15.62
N ASN A 114 7.01 8.98 -15.98
CA ASN A 114 7.68 8.67 -17.23
C ASN A 114 6.80 9.00 -18.44
N ALA A 115 7.40 9.56 -19.48
CA ALA A 115 6.74 10.06 -20.69
C ALA A 115 6.33 8.97 -21.69
N VAL A 116 6.13 7.73 -21.24
CA VAL A 116 5.87 6.64 -22.17
C VAL A 116 4.40 6.69 -22.63
N SER A 117 4.21 6.69 -23.94
CA SER A 117 2.90 6.62 -24.60
C SER A 117 2.22 5.26 -24.36
N GLY A 118 1.01 5.26 -23.81
CA GLY A 118 0.22 4.06 -23.59
C GLY A 118 -0.77 4.20 -22.44
N ARG A 119 -1.67 3.22 -22.30
CA ARG A 119 -2.65 3.21 -21.21
C ARG A 119 -2.00 2.67 -19.94
N GLN A 120 -1.98 3.49 -18.90
CA GLN A 120 -1.55 3.07 -17.56
C GLN A 120 -2.66 2.22 -16.92
N GLN A 121 -2.29 1.06 -16.39
CA GLN A 121 -3.21 0.19 -15.65
C GLN A 121 -2.59 -0.16 -14.30
N LEU A 122 -3.43 -0.10 -13.26
CA LEU A 122 -3.04 -0.43 -11.91
C LEU A 122 -3.63 -1.79 -11.53
N LYS A 123 -2.79 -2.69 -11.06
CA LYS A 123 -3.20 -3.98 -10.50
C LYS A 123 -2.89 -4.02 -9.01
N VAL A 124 -3.81 -4.65 -8.29
CA VAL A 124 -3.66 -4.96 -6.87
C VAL A 124 -3.73 -6.47 -6.74
N GLN A 125 -2.80 -7.04 -5.98
CA GLN A 125 -2.83 -8.45 -5.63
C GLN A 125 -2.92 -8.61 -4.12
N LEU A 126 -3.87 -9.44 -3.69
CA LEU A 126 -4.12 -9.75 -2.29
C LEU A 126 -3.22 -10.89 -1.80
N GLN A 127 -3.14 -11.06 -0.47
CA GLN A 127 -2.36 -12.14 0.14
C GLN A 127 -2.80 -13.55 -0.32
N ASN A 128 -4.10 -13.74 -0.62
CA ASN A 128 -4.63 -15.01 -1.11
C ASN A 128 -4.31 -15.28 -2.60
N GLY A 129 -3.62 -14.36 -3.28
CA GLY A 129 -3.27 -14.45 -4.70
C GLY A 129 -4.26 -13.80 -5.67
N ASP A 130 -5.46 -13.43 -5.21
CA ASP A 130 -6.46 -12.78 -6.05
C ASP A 130 -5.93 -11.45 -6.58
N THR A 131 -6.15 -11.19 -7.87
CA THR A 131 -5.71 -9.96 -8.55
C THR A 131 -6.90 -9.15 -9.04
N TYR A 132 -6.86 -7.84 -8.83
CA TYR A 132 -7.90 -6.89 -9.19
C TYR A 132 -7.31 -5.74 -10.02
N GLU A 133 -8.06 -5.27 -11.02
CA GLU A 133 -7.80 -3.96 -11.61
C GLU A 133 -8.24 -2.88 -10.62
N ALA A 134 -7.40 -1.87 -10.45
CA ALA A 134 -7.62 -0.78 -9.51
C ALA A 134 -7.68 0.56 -10.25
N THR A 135 -8.45 1.49 -9.70
CA THR A 135 -8.52 2.87 -10.17
C THR A 135 -8.04 3.80 -9.08
N ILE A 136 -7.25 4.81 -9.45
CA ILE A 136 -6.88 5.88 -8.51
C ILE A 136 -8.15 6.65 -8.17
N LYS A 137 -8.48 6.74 -6.87
CA LYS A 137 -9.61 7.52 -6.37
C LYS A 137 -9.16 8.95 -6.09
N ASP A 138 -8.13 9.09 -5.26
CA ASP A 138 -7.57 10.38 -4.85
C ASP A 138 -6.04 10.28 -4.79
N ILE A 139 -5.33 11.37 -5.11
CA ILE A 139 -3.86 11.42 -5.06
C ILE A 139 -3.38 12.81 -4.67
N ASP A 140 -2.46 12.87 -3.71
CA ASP A 140 -1.70 14.07 -3.34
C ASP A 140 -0.20 13.76 -3.48
N LYS A 141 0.40 14.31 -4.54
CA LYS A 141 1.84 14.16 -4.81
C LYS A 141 2.69 14.96 -3.83
N LYS A 142 2.16 16.02 -3.20
CA LYS A 142 2.92 16.81 -2.22
C LYS A 142 3.14 16.00 -0.95
N SER A 143 2.09 15.32 -0.46
CA SER A 143 2.19 14.45 0.71
C SER A 143 2.60 13.02 0.40
N ASP A 144 2.76 12.68 -0.87
CA ASP A 144 3.03 11.33 -1.35
C ASP A 144 2.00 10.29 -0.86
N ILE A 145 0.71 10.65 -0.84
CA ILE A 145 -0.40 9.77 -0.45
C ILE A 145 -1.30 9.54 -1.66
N ALA A 146 -1.73 8.30 -1.88
CA ALA A 146 -2.77 7.96 -2.83
C ALA A 146 -3.79 7.00 -2.20
N THR A 147 -5.04 7.13 -2.62
CA THR A 147 -6.05 6.09 -2.43
C THR A 147 -6.45 5.50 -3.77
N ILE A 148 -6.57 4.18 -3.78
CA ILE A 148 -6.98 3.41 -4.95
C ILE A 148 -8.18 2.53 -4.57
N LYS A 149 -8.99 2.20 -5.57
CA LYS A 149 -10.24 1.48 -5.38
C LYS A 149 -10.24 0.21 -6.22
N ILE A 150 -10.56 -0.91 -5.58
CA ILE A 150 -10.89 -2.18 -6.23
C ILE A 150 -12.35 -2.56 -5.94
N HIS A 151 -12.86 -3.51 -6.71
CA HIS A 151 -14.22 -4.05 -6.60
C HIS A 151 -14.18 -5.53 -6.24
N PRO A 152 -14.03 -5.87 -4.95
CA PRO A 152 -13.91 -7.25 -4.52
C PRO A 152 -15.27 -7.96 -4.54
N LYS A 153 -15.25 -9.27 -4.79
CA LYS A 153 -16.47 -10.10 -4.77
C LYS A 153 -16.98 -10.37 -3.34
N LYS A 154 -16.09 -10.25 -2.35
CA LYS A 154 -16.35 -10.49 -0.93
C LYS A 154 -15.79 -9.32 -0.13
N LYS A 155 -16.29 -9.15 1.11
CA LYS A 155 -15.71 -8.21 2.07
C LYS A 155 -14.24 -8.54 2.31
N LEU A 156 -13.40 -7.52 2.31
CA LEU A 156 -11.96 -7.66 2.53
C LEU A 156 -11.58 -7.39 4.00
N PRO A 157 -10.49 -8.00 4.51
CA PRO A 157 -9.89 -7.57 5.76
C PRO A 157 -9.38 -6.13 5.61
N ALA A 158 -9.55 -5.31 6.65
CA ALA A 158 -9.17 -3.91 6.64
C ALA A 158 -8.40 -3.55 7.91
N LEU A 159 -7.42 -2.66 7.76
CA LEU A 159 -6.71 -2.06 8.88
C LEU A 159 -7.36 -0.75 9.29
N LEU A 160 -7.24 -0.45 10.59
CA LEU A 160 -7.68 0.80 11.18
C LEU A 160 -6.48 1.74 11.32
N LEU A 161 -6.75 3.05 11.17
CA LEU A 161 -5.75 4.07 11.46
C LEU A 161 -5.68 4.29 12.98
N GLY A 162 -4.47 4.25 13.53
CA GLY A 162 -4.17 4.73 14.88
C GLY A 162 -3.89 6.24 14.86
N ARG A 163 -3.53 6.79 16.02
CA ARG A 163 -3.16 8.20 16.18
C ARG A 163 -1.65 8.36 16.22
N SER A 164 -1.06 8.92 15.16
CA SER A 164 0.38 9.14 15.09
C SER A 164 0.87 10.19 16.08
N ALA A 165 0.02 11.14 16.50
CA ALA A 165 0.33 12.14 17.51
C ALA A 165 0.58 11.56 18.91
N ASP A 166 0.05 10.36 19.18
CA ASP A 166 0.18 9.70 20.49
C ASP A 166 1.45 8.80 20.57
N LEU A 167 2.21 8.69 19.48
CA LEU A 167 3.41 7.86 19.41
C LEU A 167 4.50 8.36 20.36
N ARG A 168 5.11 7.40 21.07
CA ARG A 168 6.26 7.68 21.93
C ARG A 168 7.55 7.16 21.29
N PRO A 169 8.66 7.93 21.39
CA PRO A 169 9.98 7.38 21.07
C PRO A 169 10.24 6.09 21.83
N GLY A 170 10.71 5.05 21.13
CA GLY A 170 10.96 3.72 21.67
C GLY A 170 9.81 2.72 21.48
N GLU A 171 8.64 3.13 20.98
CA GLU A 171 7.55 2.19 20.69
C GLU A 171 7.91 1.24 19.55
N PHE A 172 7.65 -0.05 19.74
CA PHE A 172 7.85 -1.06 18.70
C PHE A 172 6.87 -0.86 17.54
N VAL A 173 7.42 -0.99 16.34
CA VAL A 173 6.68 -0.86 15.09
C VAL A 173 7.06 -1.96 14.12
N VAL A 174 6.09 -2.33 13.28
CA VAL A 174 6.27 -3.30 12.20
C VAL A 174 6.02 -2.61 10.87
N ALA A 175 7.03 -2.60 10.01
CA ALA A 175 6.90 -2.16 8.62
C ALA A 175 6.69 -3.39 7.76
N ILE A 176 5.50 -3.51 7.18
CA ILE A 176 5.12 -4.65 6.36
C ILE A 176 4.79 -4.22 4.93
N GLY A 177 5.12 -5.07 3.99
CA GLY A 177 4.71 -4.96 2.60
C GLY A 177 4.55 -6.32 1.94
N SER A 178 4.22 -6.28 0.66
CA SER A 178 4.16 -7.42 -0.25
C SER A 178 4.98 -7.08 -1.50
N PRO A 179 6.33 -7.21 -1.48
CA PRO A 179 7.17 -6.92 -2.65
C PRO A 179 6.80 -7.75 -3.87
N PHE A 180 6.34 -8.97 -3.64
CA PHE A 180 5.88 -9.88 -4.67
C PHE A 180 4.53 -10.47 -4.25
N ALA A 181 3.78 -10.90 -5.25
CA ALA A 181 2.69 -11.85 -5.10
C ALA A 181 3.03 -12.92 -4.04
N LEU A 182 2.23 -13.04 -2.98
CA LEU A 182 2.31 -14.13 -1.99
C LEU A 182 3.50 -14.08 -1.00
N GLN A 183 4.38 -13.08 -1.07
CA GLN A 183 5.50 -12.94 -0.13
C GLN A 183 5.45 -11.61 0.59
N ASN A 184 5.15 -11.66 1.89
CA ASN A 184 5.27 -10.48 2.75
C ASN A 184 6.75 -10.21 3.06
N THR A 185 7.16 -8.96 2.99
CA THR A 185 8.41 -8.49 3.61
C THR A 185 8.05 -7.76 4.88
N VAL A 186 8.61 -8.26 5.99
CA VAL A 186 8.36 -7.74 7.33
C VAL A 186 9.69 -7.30 7.91
N THR A 187 9.73 -6.07 8.39
CA THR A 187 10.82 -5.56 9.21
C THR A 187 10.22 -4.97 10.48
N THR A 188 10.99 -5.01 11.57
CA THR A 188 10.58 -4.48 12.86
C THR A 188 11.64 -3.51 13.34
N GLY A 189 11.21 -2.54 14.13
CA GLY A 189 12.08 -1.56 14.76
C GLY A 189 11.32 -0.82 15.85
N ILE A 190 11.83 0.35 16.21
CA ILE A 190 11.21 1.28 17.13
C ILE A 190 10.98 2.63 16.46
N VAL A 191 10.06 3.42 17.00
CA VAL A 191 9.95 4.85 16.68
C VAL A 191 11.18 5.57 17.26
N SER A 192 12.04 6.10 16.41
CA SER A 192 13.15 6.95 16.86
C SER A 192 12.67 8.36 17.19
N THR A 193 11.72 8.88 16.44
CA THR A 193 11.09 10.21 16.65
C THR A 193 9.72 10.22 15.98
N ALA A 194 8.69 10.70 16.69
CA ALA A 194 7.32 10.73 16.19
C ALA A 194 7.05 11.87 15.20
N GLN A 195 7.82 12.97 15.27
CA GLN A 195 7.66 14.17 14.45
C GLN A 195 9.04 14.72 14.08
N ARG A 196 9.52 14.37 12.88
CA ARG A 196 10.74 14.93 12.30
C ARG A 196 10.36 15.88 11.17
N ASP A 197 10.71 17.16 11.29
CA ASP A 197 10.45 18.14 10.24
C ASP A 197 11.23 17.76 8.97
N GLY A 198 10.54 17.63 7.85
CA GLY A 198 11.14 17.29 6.57
C GLY A 198 12.17 18.31 6.08
N LYS A 199 12.12 19.57 6.55
CA LYS A 199 13.18 20.57 6.31
C LYS A 199 14.53 20.13 6.87
N GLU A 200 14.54 19.43 8.01
CA GLU A 200 15.76 18.86 8.61
C GLU A 200 16.31 17.67 7.79
N LEU A 201 15.52 17.14 6.85
CA LEU A 201 15.89 16.06 5.94
C LEU A 201 16.39 16.57 4.58
N GLY A 202 16.53 17.89 4.41
CA GLY A 202 16.94 18.50 3.15
C GLY A 202 15.84 18.52 2.08
N LEU A 203 14.60 18.15 2.44
CA LEU A 203 13.43 18.27 1.58
C LEU A 203 12.96 19.73 1.61
N ARG A 204 13.57 20.56 0.75
CA ARG A 204 13.42 22.02 0.73
C ARG A 204 11.96 22.53 0.58
N ASP A 205 11.03 21.67 0.16
CA ASP A 205 9.62 21.99 -0.07
C ASP A 205 8.63 21.21 0.84
N SER A 206 9.11 20.45 1.83
CA SER A 206 8.21 19.72 2.73
C SER A 206 7.99 20.48 4.03
N ASP A 207 6.85 21.16 4.16
CA ASP A 207 6.27 21.54 5.46
C ASP A 207 5.63 20.30 6.13
N MET A 208 6.28 19.14 6.06
CA MET A 208 5.71 17.86 6.51
C MET A 208 6.58 17.21 7.56
N ASP A 209 5.92 16.75 8.61
CA ASP A 209 6.52 15.91 9.63
C ASP A 209 6.45 14.44 9.23
N TYR A 210 7.51 13.71 9.53
CA TYR A 210 7.61 12.27 9.30
C TYR A 210 7.82 11.52 10.61
N ILE A 211 7.34 10.28 10.65
CA ILE A 211 7.73 9.32 11.69
C ILE A 211 9.09 8.76 11.28
N GLN A 212 10.08 8.84 12.17
CA GLN A 212 11.38 8.23 11.99
C GLN A 212 11.42 6.89 12.72
N THR A 213 11.93 5.86 12.04
CA THR A 213 12.13 4.52 12.60
C THR A 213 13.43 3.89 12.10
N ASP A 214 13.97 2.95 12.87
CA ASP A 214 15.07 2.08 12.46
C ASP A 214 14.58 0.79 11.76
N ALA A 215 13.25 0.56 11.69
CA ALA A 215 12.66 -0.49 10.90
C ALA A 215 13.04 -0.30 9.42
N ILE A 216 13.66 -1.32 8.81
CA ILE A 216 14.18 -1.19 7.46
C ILE A 216 13.03 -1.04 6.45
N ILE A 217 13.01 0.08 5.74
CA ILE A 217 12.11 0.30 4.60
C ILE A 217 12.88 0.12 3.29
N ASN A 218 12.27 -0.60 2.34
CA ASN A 218 12.79 -0.84 1.00
C ASN A 218 11.66 -0.76 -0.05
N TYR A 219 11.98 -0.93 -1.33
CA TYR A 219 10.97 -0.95 -2.40
C TYR A 219 9.85 -1.97 -2.18
N GLY A 220 10.13 -3.05 -1.45
CA GLY A 220 9.15 -4.11 -1.18
C GLY A 220 8.08 -3.76 -0.16
N ASN A 221 8.38 -2.89 0.82
CA ASN A 221 7.41 -2.42 1.81
C ASN A 221 7.03 -0.94 1.70
N SER A 222 7.65 -0.19 0.78
CA SER A 222 7.21 1.16 0.40
C SER A 222 5.74 1.16 -0.04
N GLY A 223 4.96 2.14 0.42
CA GLY A 223 3.51 2.20 0.26
C GLY A 223 2.72 1.32 1.23
N GLY A 224 3.37 0.35 1.87
CA GLY A 224 2.77 -0.51 2.90
C GLY A 224 2.59 0.22 4.24
N PRO A 225 1.87 -0.38 5.20
CA PRO A 225 1.65 0.23 6.49
C PRO A 225 2.86 0.08 7.42
N LEU A 226 3.07 1.11 8.23
CA LEU A 226 3.81 1.03 9.49
C LEU A 226 2.78 0.88 10.60
N VAL A 227 2.86 -0.19 11.39
CA VAL A 227 1.87 -0.50 12.44
C VAL A 227 2.47 -0.56 13.83
N ASN A 228 1.68 -0.22 14.84
CA ASN A 228 2.01 -0.44 16.25
C ASN A 228 1.68 -1.88 16.70
N LEU A 229 1.97 -2.20 17.97
CA LEU A 229 1.70 -3.54 18.53
C LEU A 229 0.22 -3.89 18.67
N ASP A 230 -0.69 -2.91 18.59
CA ASP A 230 -2.13 -3.14 18.57
C ASP A 230 -2.64 -3.50 17.15
N GLY A 231 -1.77 -3.42 16.15
CA GLY A 231 -2.10 -3.67 14.74
C GLY A 231 -2.80 -2.50 14.06
N GLU A 232 -2.67 -1.30 14.63
CA GLU A 232 -3.19 -0.06 14.05
C GLU A 232 -2.13 0.58 13.16
N VAL A 233 -2.57 1.16 12.04
CA VAL A 233 -1.68 1.87 11.12
C VAL A 233 -1.36 3.24 11.68
N ILE A 234 -0.07 3.43 12.00
CA ILE A 234 0.46 4.71 12.49
C ILE A 234 1.17 5.49 11.39
N GLY A 235 1.45 4.88 10.24
CA GLY A 235 1.96 5.57 9.07
C GLY A 235 2.06 4.76 7.79
N ILE A 236 2.50 5.39 6.71
CA ILE A 236 2.79 4.76 5.41
C ILE A 236 4.31 4.73 5.20
N ASN A 237 4.87 3.55 4.97
CA ASN A 237 6.29 3.37 4.70
C ASN A 237 6.68 4.12 3.41
N THR A 238 7.63 5.04 3.43
CA THR A 238 7.99 5.84 2.24
C THR A 238 9.44 5.70 1.82
N LEU A 239 10.36 6.24 2.64
CA LEU A 239 11.73 6.49 2.23
C LEU A 239 12.70 5.91 3.24
N LYS A 240 13.81 5.36 2.72
CA LYS A 240 15.02 5.09 3.49
C LYS A 240 16.07 6.11 3.09
N VAL A 241 16.63 6.83 4.07
CA VAL A 241 17.65 7.86 3.82
C VAL A 241 19.05 7.32 4.12
N ALA A 242 19.20 6.54 5.19
CA ALA A 242 20.47 5.95 5.58
C ALA A 242 20.26 4.59 6.26
N ALA A 243 21.35 3.87 6.56
CA ALA A 243 21.26 2.66 7.38
C ALA A 243 20.71 3.01 8.77
N GLY A 244 19.63 2.34 9.20
CA GLY A 244 18.96 2.60 10.48
C GLY A 244 18.11 3.88 10.53
N ILE A 245 17.90 4.56 9.39
CA ILE A 245 17.04 5.75 9.32
C ILE A 245 16.06 5.61 8.15
N SER A 246 14.81 5.33 8.52
CA SER A 246 13.68 5.17 7.63
C SER A 246 12.54 6.09 8.07
N PHE A 247 11.72 6.51 7.11
CA PHE A 247 10.62 7.45 7.32
C PHE A 247 9.28 6.87 6.89
N ALA A 248 8.25 7.27 7.62
CA ALA A 248 6.86 6.99 7.28
C ALA A 248 6.01 8.26 7.36
N ILE A 249 5.01 8.37 6.50
CA ILE A 249 4.00 9.44 6.55
C ILE A 249 3.06 9.17 7.73
N PRO A 250 2.85 10.12 8.66
CA PRO A 250 2.01 9.90 9.85
C PRO A 250 0.54 9.59 9.51
N SER A 251 -0.10 8.71 10.29
CA SER A 251 -1.52 8.33 10.10
C SER A 251 -2.49 9.50 10.21
N ASP A 252 -2.21 10.49 11.06
CA ASP A 252 -3.06 11.69 11.18
C ASP A 252 -3.06 12.52 9.89
N ARG A 253 -1.98 12.44 9.10
CA ARG A 253 -1.92 13.03 7.76
C ARG A 253 -2.82 12.27 6.78
N ILE A 254 -2.87 10.95 6.88
CA ILE A 254 -3.78 10.11 6.09
C ILE A 254 -5.23 10.49 6.42
N THR A 255 -5.56 10.62 7.71
CA THR A 255 -6.89 11.05 8.16
C THR A 255 -7.29 12.40 7.56
N ARG A 256 -6.38 13.38 7.59
CA ARG A 256 -6.60 14.70 6.97
C ARG A 256 -6.81 14.60 5.46
N PHE A 257 -5.96 13.85 4.76
CA PHE A 257 -6.09 13.60 3.32
C PHE A 257 -7.46 13.02 2.98
N LEU A 258 -7.92 12.01 3.73
CA LEU A 258 -9.20 11.37 3.49
C LEU A 258 -10.38 12.32 3.71
N ALA A 259 -10.32 13.19 4.71
CA ALA A 259 -11.35 14.20 4.96
C ALA A 259 -11.42 15.24 3.83
N GLU A 260 -10.27 15.79 3.43
CA GLU A 260 -10.18 16.81 2.37
C GLU A 260 -10.74 16.33 1.02
N PHE A 261 -10.53 15.05 0.68
CA PHE A 261 -11.03 14.50 -0.57
C PHE A 261 -12.50 14.06 -0.48
N GLN A 262 -12.96 13.57 0.68
CA GLN A 262 -14.39 13.32 0.89
C GLN A 262 -15.24 14.59 0.67
N ASP A 263 -14.80 15.74 1.21
CA ASP A 263 -15.49 17.02 1.03
C ASP A 263 -15.52 17.49 -0.43
N LYS A 264 -14.50 17.15 -1.23
CA LYS A 264 -14.45 17.49 -2.66
C LYS A 264 -15.41 16.64 -3.48
N HIS A 265 -15.60 15.36 -3.15
CA HIS A 265 -16.58 14.50 -3.83
C HIS A 265 -18.03 14.91 -3.53
N VAL A 266 -18.30 15.58 -2.40
CA VAL A 266 -19.63 16.15 -2.10
C VAL A 266 -19.90 17.44 -2.90
N LYS A 267 -18.84 18.16 -3.29
CA LYS A 267 -18.92 19.34 -4.16
C LYS A 267 -18.83 18.91 -5.62
N ASP A 268 -19.91 18.35 -6.15
CA ASP A 268 -20.09 18.03 -7.58
C ASP A 268 -19.87 19.27 -8.45
N TRP A 269 -18.63 19.48 -8.90
CA TRP A 269 -18.33 20.48 -9.91
C TRP A 269 -18.36 19.82 -11.27
N LYS A 270 -19.41 20.10 -12.05
CA LYS A 270 -19.48 19.77 -13.48
C LYS A 270 -18.19 20.25 -14.17
N LYS A 271 -17.31 19.31 -14.54
CA LYS A 271 -16.05 19.61 -15.23
C LYS A 271 -16.21 19.32 -16.71
N ARG A 272 -15.77 20.26 -17.54
CA ARG A 272 -15.66 20.04 -18.99
C ARG A 272 -14.38 19.28 -19.27
N PHE A 273 -14.47 18.22 -20.06
CA PHE A 273 -13.35 17.36 -20.42
C PHE A 273 -13.30 17.13 -21.94
N ILE A 274 -12.07 17.05 -22.47
CA ILE A 274 -11.81 16.64 -23.86
C ILE A 274 -11.19 15.23 -23.93
N GLY A 275 -10.67 14.73 -22.79
CA GLY A 275 -10.15 13.37 -22.65
C GLY A 275 -8.73 13.19 -23.17
N ILE A 276 -7.84 14.14 -22.91
CA ILE A 276 -6.40 14.00 -23.16
C ILE A 276 -5.62 14.18 -21.86
N ARG A 277 -4.60 13.34 -21.66
CA ARG A 277 -3.57 13.53 -20.63
C ARG A 277 -2.46 14.36 -21.24
N MET A 278 -2.27 15.56 -20.69
CA MET A 278 -1.35 16.56 -21.20
C MET A 278 -0.08 16.62 -20.34
N ARG A 279 1.07 16.84 -20.98
CA ARG A 279 2.31 17.27 -20.33
C ARG A 279 2.88 18.48 -21.07
N THR A 280 3.23 19.53 -20.35
CA THR A 280 3.92 20.69 -20.95
C THR A 280 5.30 20.25 -21.46
N ILE A 281 5.65 20.63 -22.69
CA ILE A 281 6.99 20.42 -23.24
C ILE A 281 7.98 21.25 -22.43
N THR A 282 8.91 20.57 -21.75
CA THR A 282 10.08 21.13 -21.10
C THR A 282 11.35 20.60 -21.79
N PRO A 283 12.50 21.28 -21.68
CA PRO A 283 13.75 20.76 -22.25
C PRO A 283 14.06 19.32 -21.82
N SER A 284 13.86 19.00 -20.53
CA SER A 284 14.05 17.65 -19.99
C SER A 284 13.08 16.62 -20.56
N LEU A 285 11.81 16.97 -20.76
CA LEU A 285 10.83 16.08 -21.38
C LEU A 285 11.14 15.86 -22.87
N LEU A 286 11.63 16.88 -23.55
CA LEU A 286 11.99 16.81 -24.96
C LEU A 286 13.16 15.84 -25.19
N GLU A 287 14.15 15.85 -24.30
CA GLU A 287 15.25 14.87 -24.30
C GLU A 287 14.74 13.45 -24.05
N GLU A 288 13.86 13.25 -23.06
CA GLU A 288 13.26 11.94 -22.76
C GLU A 288 12.47 11.38 -23.95
N LEU A 289 11.66 12.23 -24.60
CA LEU A 289 10.85 11.85 -25.75
C LEU A 289 11.71 11.52 -26.98
N ARG A 290 12.74 12.32 -27.28
CA ARG A 290 13.67 12.05 -28.39
C ARG A 290 14.52 10.80 -28.18
N ALA A 291 14.88 10.51 -26.92
CA ALA A 291 15.58 9.27 -26.59
C ALA A 291 14.70 8.02 -26.81
N SER A 292 13.38 8.15 -26.58
CA SER A 292 12.42 7.05 -26.80
C SER A 292 11.92 6.94 -28.23
N ASP A 293 11.83 8.06 -28.95
CA ASP A 293 11.31 8.16 -30.32
C ASP A 293 12.20 9.14 -31.12
N PRO A 294 13.15 8.61 -31.93
CA PRO A 294 14.07 9.45 -32.70
C PRO A 294 13.38 10.37 -33.71
N ASP A 295 12.17 10.03 -34.14
CA ASP A 295 11.36 10.80 -35.10
C ASP A 295 10.47 11.84 -34.41
N PHE A 296 10.62 12.03 -33.10
CA PHE A 296 9.83 13.01 -32.35
C PHE A 296 10.06 14.44 -32.89
N PRO A 297 9.00 15.20 -33.22
CA PRO A 297 9.11 16.49 -33.90
C PRO A 297 9.91 17.51 -33.09
N SER A 298 10.70 18.33 -33.79
CA SER A 298 11.48 19.39 -33.18
C SER A 298 10.61 20.61 -32.85
N VAL A 299 9.95 20.54 -31.69
CA VAL A 299 9.14 21.64 -31.15
C VAL A 299 9.90 22.39 -30.05
N SER A 300 9.79 23.71 -30.02
CA SER A 300 10.41 24.57 -29.00
C SER A 300 9.54 24.73 -27.74
N SER A 301 8.22 24.58 -27.88
CA SER A 301 7.24 24.65 -26.80
C SER A 301 5.94 23.96 -27.23
N GLY A 302 5.05 23.66 -26.28
CA GLY A 302 3.75 23.05 -26.59
C GLY A 302 3.28 22.09 -25.50
N ILE A 303 2.26 21.30 -25.82
CA ILE A 303 1.71 20.27 -24.94
C ILE A 303 1.85 18.91 -25.61
N TYR A 304 2.62 18.03 -24.97
CA TYR A 304 2.66 16.62 -25.29
C TYR A 304 1.37 15.94 -24.82
N VAL A 305 0.69 15.26 -25.74
CA VAL A 305 -0.47 14.44 -25.41
C VAL A 305 0.02 13.02 -25.16
N GLN A 306 0.06 12.65 -23.89
CA GLN A 306 0.58 11.35 -23.46
C GLN A 306 -0.44 10.23 -23.64
N GLU A 307 -1.72 10.53 -23.45
CA GLU A 307 -2.80 9.55 -23.54
C GLU A 307 -4.08 10.23 -24.02
N VAL A 308 -4.89 9.50 -24.78
CA VAL A 308 -6.25 9.88 -25.15
C VAL A 308 -7.20 8.90 -24.48
N ALA A 309 -8.13 9.42 -23.68
CA ALA A 309 -9.10 8.62 -22.95
C ALA A 309 -10.08 7.92 -23.92
N PRO A 310 -10.42 6.64 -23.69
CA PRO A 310 -11.43 5.96 -24.49
C PRO A 310 -12.80 6.64 -24.40
N ASN A 311 -13.56 6.58 -25.50
CA ASN A 311 -14.87 7.21 -25.70
C ASN A 311 -14.91 8.74 -25.52
N SER A 312 -13.75 9.40 -25.48
CA SER A 312 -13.64 10.85 -25.29
C SER A 312 -13.84 11.65 -26.58
N PRO A 313 -14.15 12.96 -26.49
CA PRO A 313 -14.17 13.86 -27.64
C PRO A 313 -12.89 13.79 -28.50
N SER A 314 -11.72 13.67 -27.86
CA SER A 314 -10.44 13.56 -28.54
C SER A 314 -10.21 12.20 -29.21
N GLU A 315 -10.73 11.10 -28.66
CA GLU A 315 -10.63 9.78 -29.33
C GLU A 315 -11.46 9.72 -30.61
N ARG A 316 -12.70 10.24 -30.55
CA ARG A 316 -13.62 10.27 -31.71
C ARG A 316 -13.05 11.02 -32.92
N ARG A 317 -12.04 11.87 -32.71
CA ARG A 317 -11.35 12.65 -33.76
C ARG A 317 -9.94 12.13 -34.11
N LYS A 318 -9.46 11.03 -33.51
CA LYS A 318 -8.16 10.34 -33.70
C LYS A 318 -6.89 11.18 -33.42
N ARG A 319 -6.30 10.93 -32.23
CA ARG A 319 -4.90 11.19 -31.75
C ARG A 319 -4.35 12.62 -31.95
N VAL A 320 -4.06 13.33 -30.86
CA VAL A 320 -3.77 14.78 -30.84
C VAL A 320 -2.37 15.00 -30.26
N LEU A 321 -1.65 16.06 -30.63
CA LEU A 321 -0.38 16.51 -30.07
C LEU A 321 -0.37 18.05 -30.21
N ALA A 322 -0.99 18.79 -29.29
CA ALA A 322 -1.38 20.18 -29.55
C ALA A 322 -0.29 21.20 -29.18
N GLN A 323 -0.02 22.18 -30.05
CA GLN A 323 0.66 23.42 -29.68
C GLN A 323 -0.35 24.45 -29.15
N GLY A 324 0.07 25.17 -28.11
CA GLY A 324 -0.70 26.23 -27.48
C GLY A 324 -0.18 26.51 -26.08
N LEU A 325 0.52 27.64 -25.90
CA LEU A 325 0.76 28.23 -24.59
C LEU A 325 -0.59 28.40 -23.87
N GLY A 326 -0.72 27.85 -22.67
CA GLY A 326 -1.90 28.09 -21.83
C GLY A 326 -3.17 27.30 -22.18
N LEU A 327 -3.10 26.17 -22.88
CA LEU A 327 -4.26 25.34 -23.24
C LEU A 327 -5.12 24.93 -22.01
N GLN A 328 -4.49 24.76 -20.85
CA GLN A 328 -5.17 24.52 -19.57
C GLN A 328 -5.99 25.76 -19.11
N GLU A 329 -5.47 26.97 -19.29
CA GLU A 329 -6.23 28.20 -19.06
C GLU A 329 -7.31 28.41 -20.12
N THR A 330 -7.05 28.07 -21.37
CA THR A 330 -8.02 28.17 -22.48
C THR A 330 -9.20 27.23 -22.27
N LEU A 331 -8.96 26.00 -21.80
CA LEU A 331 -10.00 25.04 -21.39
C LEU A 331 -10.84 25.54 -20.21
N LEU A 332 -10.23 26.31 -19.30
CA LEU A 332 -10.93 26.92 -18.16
C LEU A 332 -11.71 28.20 -18.56
N LYS A 333 -11.22 28.95 -19.55
CA LYS A 333 -11.77 30.25 -19.98
C LYS A 333 -12.85 30.13 -21.07
N HIS A 334 -12.74 29.22 -22.03
CA HIS A 334 -13.69 29.09 -23.14
C HIS A 334 -14.88 28.18 -22.81
N ARG A 335 -16.08 28.79 -22.69
CA ARG A 335 -17.29 28.12 -22.17
C ARG A 335 -18.15 27.37 -23.19
N SER A 336 -17.98 27.57 -24.50
CA SER A 336 -19.01 27.11 -25.48
C SER A 336 -18.54 26.78 -26.90
N SER A 337 -17.31 27.12 -27.29
CA SER A 337 -16.84 26.95 -28.67
C SER A 337 -15.95 25.71 -28.82
N PRO A 338 -15.98 25.01 -29.97
CA PRO A 338 -15.00 23.96 -30.23
C PRO A 338 -13.59 24.55 -30.18
N LEU A 339 -12.68 23.84 -29.52
CA LEU A 339 -11.28 24.20 -29.44
C LEU A 339 -10.61 23.80 -30.75
N LEU A 340 -10.05 24.79 -31.45
CA LEU A 340 -9.23 24.54 -32.61
C LEU A 340 -7.78 24.32 -32.13
N LEU A 341 -7.26 23.11 -32.31
CA LEU A 341 -5.94 22.70 -31.87
C LEU A 341 -5.09 22.39 -33.09
N GLU A 342 -3.97 23.10 -33.23
CA GLU A 342 -2.91 22.76 -34.17
C GLU A 342 -2.04 21.67 -33.58
N VAL A 343 -1.79 20.61 -34.35
CA VAL A 343 -1.17 19.37 -33.90
C VAL A 343 -0.05 18.93 -34.81
N HIS A 344 1.15 18.76 -34.25
CA HIS A 344 2.29 18.19 -34.97
C HIS A 344 2.36 16.68 -34.74
N ARG A 345 2.28 15.89 -35.81
CA ARG A 345 2.42 14.43 -35.76
C ARG A 345 3.50 13.99 -36.74
N GLY A 346 4.70 13.70 -36.21
CA GLY A 346 5.86 13.45 -37.07
C GLY A 346 6.14 14.69 -37.92
N ASN A 347 6.03 14.56 -39.24
CA ASN A 347 6.21 15.66 -40.19
C ASN A 347 4.89 16.35 -40.62
N ASP A 348 3.73 15.92 -40.09
CA ASP A 348 2.44 16.46 -40.47
C ASP A 348 1.97 17.54 -39.48
N ASP A 349 1.44 18.64 -40.02
CA ASP A 349 0.74 19.68 -39.28
C ASP A 349 -0.77 19.55 -39.51
N LEU A 350 -1.52 19.31 -38.43
CA LEU A 350 -2.94 18.97 -38.49
C LEU A 350 -3.76 19.94 -37.63
N LEU A 351 -4.96 20.31 -38.09
CA LEU A 351 -5.90 21.13 -37.32
C LEU A 351 -7.10 20.29 -36.85
N PHE A 352 -7.33 20.26 -35.55
CA PHE A 352 -8.44 19.54 -34.92
C PHE A 352 -9.42 20.49 -34.26
N SER A 353 -10.71 20.31 -34.56
CA SER A 353 -11.81 21.01 -33.87
C SER A 353 -12.44 20.06 -32.85
N ILE A 354 -12.21 20.33 -31.55
CA ILE A 354 -12.64 19.46 -30.44
C ILE A 354 -13.62 20.21 -29.55
N ALA A 355 -14.86 19.72 -29.47
CA ALA A 355 -15.86 20.25 -28.55
C ALA A 355 -15.73 19.57 -27.17
N PRO A 356 -15.51 20.32 -26.07
CA PRO A 356 -15.48 19.75 -24.73
C PRO A 356 -16.85 19.20 -24.29
N GLU A 357 -16.87 18.02 -23.70
CA GLU A 357 -18.06 17.43 -23.09
C GLU A 357 -18.13 17.77 -21.60
N VAL A 358 -19.33 17.97 -21.06
CA VAL A 358 -19.53 18.14 -19.61
C VAL A 358 -19.69 16.75 -19.00
N VAL A 359 -18.80 16.41 -18.06
CA VAL A 359 -18.90 15.17 -17.28
C VAL A 359 -19.23 15.57 -15.84
N LEU A 360 -20.11 14.78 -15.23
CA LEU A 360 -20.47 14.89 -13.81
C LEU A 360 -19.33 14.35 -12.95
#